data_AF-A0A8D1J0A2-F1
#
_entry.id   AF-A0A8D1J0A2-F1
#
_cell.length_a   1.000
_cell.length_b   1.000
_cell.length_c   1.000
_cell.angle_alpha   90.00
_cell.angle_beta   90.00
_cell.angle_gamma   90.00
#
_symmetry.space_group_name_H-M   'P 1'
#
loop_
_entity.id
_entity.type
_entity.pdbx_description
1 polymer ?
#
loop_
_entity_poly.entity_id
_entity_poly.type
_entity_poly.pdbx_seq_one_letter_code
_entity_poly.pdbx_strand_id
1 'polypeptide(L)'
;MLRRGLVAGPDFEYFQRRYFTPAEVAQHNQLEDLWVSYLGNVYDLTPLAQEYKGDLLLKPIVEVAGQDISHWFDPDTGDIRKHIDPLTGCLRYRTPWGRFLHVPPQLPRSDWANDFGKPWWQGSRYEVGRLSAKTRTIRIINTLTSQEHTLEVGALESLWEILHRYLPYNAHAASYTWKYEGKNLNMDDTLEDNGIWDEEEELDSLDVDSTHHTPALLLYFNDDLTEL
;
A
#
# COMPACT_ATOMS: atom_id res chain seq x y z
N MET A 1 3.89 -0.13 28.00
CA MET A 1 3.77 -1.55 28.42
C MET A 1 3.76 -2.33 27.12
N LEU A 2 4.72 -3.25 26.90
CA LEU A 2 4.78 -4.01 25.66
C LEU A 2 3.47 -4.80 25.50
N ARG A 3 2.72 -4.53 24.43
CA ARG A 3 1.59 -5.35 23.98
C ARG A 3 2.13 -6.69 23.46
N ARG A 4 2.54 -7.57 24.37
CA ARG A 4 2.87 -8.96 24.05
C ARG A 4 1.57 -9.73 23.85
N GLY A 5 1.18 -9.94 22.60
CA GLY A 5 0.30 -11.07 22.28
C GLY A 5 1.00 -12.40 22.63
N LEU A 6 0.21 -13.45 22.83
CA LEU A 6 0.72 -14.81 23.09
C LEU A 6 1.61 -15.36 21.97
N VAL A 7 1.46 -14.84 20.74
CA VAL A 7 2.32 -15.20 19.62
C VAL A 7 3.63 -14.40 19.73
N ALA A 8 4.77 -15.09 19.78
CA ALA A 8 6.08 -14.47 19.70
C ALA A 8 6.19 -13.72 18.36
N GLY A 9 6.32 -12.39 18.41
CA GLY A 9 6.21 -11.54 17.24
C GLY A 9 6.98 -10.22 17.37
N PRO A 10 7.05 -9.45 16.28
CA PRO A 10 7.60 -8.10 16.31
C PRO A 10 6.77 -7.22 17.26
N ASP A 11 7.44 -6.26 17.89
CA ASP A 11 6.77 -5.28 18.73
C ASP A 11 5.86 -4.42 17.85
N PHE A 12 4.55 -4.48 18.09
CA PHE A 12 3.55 -3.75 17.31
C PHE A 12 3.72 -2.24 17.36
N GLU A 13 4.40 -1.70 18.39
CA GLU A 13 4.72 -0.26 18.43
C GLU A 13 5.75 0.15 17.36
N TYR A 14 6.57 -0.79 16.90
CA TYR A 14 7.64 -0.56 15.91
C TYR A 14 7.43 -1.33 14.60
N PHE A 15 6.33 -2.06 14.48
CA PHE A 15 6.04 -2.85 13.29
C PHE A 15 5.64 -1.94 12.13
N GLN A 16 6.51 -1.89 11.11
CA GLN A 16 6.23 -1.17 9.87
C GLN A 16 5.74 -2.18 8.82
N ARG A 17 4.51 -1.96 8.35
CA ARG A 17 3.95 -2.72 7.23
C ARG A 17 4.76 -2.43 5.98
N ARG A 18 5.17 -3.48 5.26
CA ARG A 18 6.01 -3.35 4.08
C ARG A 18 5.21 -3.35 2.79
N TYR A 19 4.02 -3.94 2.82
CA TYR A 19 3.14 -4.06 1.66
C TYR A 19 1.81 -3.36 1.91
N PHE A 20 1.25 -2.81 0.84
CA PHE A 20 0.00 -2.05 0.85
C PHE A 20 -0.84 -2.48 -0.35
N THR A 21 -2.16 -2.56 -0.15
CA THR A 21 -3.09 -2.87 -1.26
C THR A 21 -3.48 -1.60 -2.02
N PRO A 22 -3.87 -1.69 -3.31
CA PRO A 22 -4.34 -0.52 -4.06
C PRO A 22 -5.55 0.16 -3.39
N ALA A 23 -6.46 -0.63 -2.81
CA ALA A 23 -7.60 -0.10 -2.07
C ALA A 23 -7.21 0.67 -0.80
N GLU A 24 -6.09 0.32 -0.16
CA GLU A 24 -5.56 1.05 0.99
C GLU A 24 -4.96 2.39 0.52
N VAL A 25 -4.11 2.38 -0.51
CA VAL A 25 -3.56 3.61 -1.10
C VAL A 25 -4.67 4.57 -1.53
N ALA A 26 -5.77 4.06 -2.09
CA ALA A 26 -6.92 4.85 -2.53
C ALA A 26 -7.67 5.58 -1.38
N GLN A 27 -7.53 5.14 -0.13
CA GLN A 27 -8.11 5.82 1.03
C GLN A 27 -7.36 7.12 1.38
N HIS A 28 -6.07 7.18 1.04
CA HIS A 28 -5.18 8.31 1.29
C HIS A 28 -5.22 9.31 0.12
N ASN A 29 -6.40 9.92 -0.10
CA ASN A 29 -6.69 10.78 -1.26
C ASN A 29 -6.91 12.26 -0.92
N GLN A 30 -6.51 12.70 0.27
CA GLN A 30 -6.74 14.07 0.76
C GLN A 30 -5.46 14.89 0.78
N LEU A 31 -5.57 16.22 0.80
CA LEU A 31 -4.40 17.12 0.91
C LEU A 31 -3.60 16.93 2.21
N GLU A 32 -4.28 16.51 3.28
CA GLU A 32 -3.68 16.27 4.60
C GLU A 32 -3.23 14.81 4.78
N ASP A 33 -3.53 13.95 3.80
CA ASP A 33 -3.21 12.52 3.77
C ASP A 33 -3.14 12.07 2.30
N LEU A 34 -2.00 12.35 1.66
CA LEU A 34 -1.82 12.25 0.21
C LEU A 34 -0.81 11.15 -0.12
N TRP A 35 -1.31 9.99 -0.53
CA TRP A 35 -0.45 8.91 -1.00
C TRP A 35 -0.60 8.71 -2.49
N VAL A 36 0.47 8.24 -3.13
CA VAL A 36 0.48 7.80 -4.52
C VAL A 36 1.29 6.53 -4.63
N SER A 37 0.96 5.68 -5.59
CA SER A 37 1.81 4.55 -5.95
C SER A 37 2.45 4.79 -7.31
N TYR A 38 3.70 4.35 -7.47
CA TYR A 38 4.35 4.27 -8.77
C TYR A 38 5.50 3.26 -8.76
N LEU A 39 5.71 2.60 -9.90
CA LEU A 39 6.78 1.62 -10.10
C LEU A 39 6.81 0.51 -9.04
N GLY A 40 5.63 0.12 -8.53
CA GLY A 40 5.48 -0.92 -7.51
C GLY A 40 5.78 -0.49 -6.07
N ASN A 41 6.01 0.81 -5.83
CA ASN A 41 6.23 1.37 -4.51
C ASN A 41 5.13 2.38 -4.13
N VAL A 42 4.92 2.57 -2.84
CA VAL A 42 3.95 3.51 -2.27
C VAL A 42 4.68 4.65 -1.59
N TYR A 43 4.22 5.87 -1.85
CA TYR A 43 4.85 7.10 -1.38
C TYR A 43 3.84 7.99 -0.66
N ASP A 44 4.21 8.46 0.53
CA ASP A 44 3.48 9.47 1.29
C ASP A 44 4.01 10.87 0.93
N LEU A 45 3.22 11.59 0.13
CA LEU A 45 3.52 12.94 -0.31
C LEU A 45 2.85 14.01 0.56
N THR A 46 2.24 13.64 1.69
CA THR A 46 1.68 14.57 2.67
C THR A 46 2.67 15.67 3.11
N PRO A 47 3.95 15.37 3.40
CA PRO A 47 4.91 16.41 3.79
C PRO A 47 5.21 17.38 2.65
N LEU A 48 5.20 16.88 1.40
CA LEU A 48 5.38 17.68 0.20
C LEU A 48 4.19 18.61 -0.03
N ALA A 49 2.97 18.10 0.17
CA ALA A 49 1.74 18.88 0.05
C ALA A 49 1.67 20.00 1.11
N GLN A 50 2.17 19.74 2.32
CA GLN A 50 2.27 20.74 3.39
C GLN A 50 3.32 21.82 3.09
N GLU A 51 4.49 21.44 2.56
CA GLU A 51 5.57 22.37 2.20
C GLU A 51 5.15 23.34 1.10
N TYR A 52 4.43 22.85 0.08
CA TYR A 52 4.00 23.62 -1.09
C TYR A 52 2.50 23.98 -1.06
N LYS A 53 1.93 24.13 0.14
CA LYS A 53 0.50 24.42 0.32
C LYS A 53 0.11 25.73 -0.37
N GLY A 54 -0.79 25.64 -1.35
CA GLY A 54 -1.28 26.78 -2.13
C GLY A 54 -0.53 27.03 -3.44
N ASP A 55 0.52 26.26 -3.76
CA ASP A 55 1.15 26.30 -5.07
C ASP A 55 0.24 25.66 -6.14
N LEU A 56 0.14 26.31 -7.29
CA LEU A 56 -0.61 25.79 -8.44
C LEU A 56 0.02 24.52 -9.00
N LEU A 57 1.33 24.34 -8.86
CA LEU A 57 2.06 23.15 -9.32
C LEU A 57 1.76 21.89 -8.50
N LEU A 58 1.11 22.03 -7.33
CA LEU A 58 0.67 20.90 -6.53
C LEU A 58 -0.64 20.29 -7.05
N LYS A 59 -1.45 21.05 -7.80
CA LYS A 59 -2.77 20.60 -8.28
C LYS A 59 -2.73 19.25 -9.02
N PRO A 60 -1.83 19.02 -9.99
CA PRO A 60 -1.84 17.75 -10.71
C PRO A 60 -1.48 16.55 -9.83
N ILE A 61 -0.73 16.76 -8.73
CA ILE A 61 -0.37 15.72 -7.76
C ILE A 61 -1.57 15.41 -6.84
N VAL A 62 -2.32 16.44 -6.44
CA VAL A 62 -3.53 16.29 -5.61
C VAL A 62 -4.65 15.61 -6.38
N GLU A 63 -4.79 15.88 -7.68
CA GLU A 63 -5.80 15.25 -8.54
C GLU A 63 -5.60 13.73 -8.70
N VAL A 64 -4.35 13.27 -8.57
CA VAL A 64 -3.99 11.84 -8.65
C VAL A 64 -3.74 11.21 -7.28
N ALA A 65 -4.14 11.88 -6.20
CA ALA A 65 -4.03 11.33 -4.86
C ALA A 65 -4.83 10.01 -4.75
N GLY A 66 -4.21 9.00 -4.14
CA GLY A 66 -4.73 7.65 -4.01
C GLY A 66 -4.69 6.80 -5.29
N GLN A 67 -4.02 7.26 -6.35
CA GLN A 67 -3.94 6.54 -7.63
C GLN A 67 -2.52 6.04 -7.95
N ASP A 68 -2.45 5.10 -8.89
CA ASP A 68 -1.19 4.65 -9.48
C ASP A 68 -0.76 5.56 -10.64
N ILE A 69 0.35 6.28 -10.42
CA ILE A 69 0.95 7.19 -11.39
C ILE A 69 2.15 6.57 -12.10
N SER A 70 2.32 5.24 -12.07
CA SER A 70 3.38 4.51 -12.79
C SER A 70 3.50 4.90 -14.26
N HIS A 71 2.38 5.26 -14.90
CA HIS A 71 2.33 5.66 -16.30
C HIS A 71 3.06 7.00 -16.61
N TRP A 72 3.37 7.81 -15.58
CA TRP A 72 4.18 9.03 -15.70
C TRP A 72 5.66 8.73 -15.86
N PHE A 73 6.09 7.58 -15.33
CA PHE A 73 7.49 7.21 -15.19
C PHE A 73 7.92 6.24 -16.29
N ASP A 74 9.22 6.29 -16.57
CA ASP A 74 9.90 5.30 -17.37
C ASP A 74 10.41 4.18 -16.43
N PRO A 75 9.98 2.92 -16.61
CA PRO A 75 10.35 1.81 -15.74
C PRO A 75 11.86 1.58 -15.62
N ASP A 76 12.63 1.89 -16.66
CA ASP A 76 14.07 1.59 -16.69
C ASP A 76 14.89 2.66 -15.95
N THR A 77 14.46 3.92 -16.06
CA THR A 77 15.22 5.06 -15.50
C THR A 77 14.71 5.52 -14.14
N GLY A 78 13.47 5.18 -13.79
CA GLY A 78 12.78 5.70 -12.61
C GLY A 78 12.49 7.22 -12.68
N ASP A 79 12.73 7.84 -13.83
CA ASP A 79 12.48 9.25 -14.07
C ASP A 79 11.18 9.45 -14.86
N ILE A 80 10.65 10.67 -14.85
CA ILE A 80 9.44 10.99 -15.63
C ILE A 80 9.75 10.78 -17.12
N ARG A 81 8.82 10.17 -17.86
CA ARG A 81 8.96 9.94 -19.31
C ARG A 81 9.32 11.23 -20.03
N LYS A 82 10.26 11.15 -20.98
CA LYS A 82 10.72 12.30 -21.76
C LYS A 82 10.22 12.21 -23.20
N HIS A 83 10.03 13.36 -23.84
CA HIS A 83 9.75 13.49 -25.26
C HIS A 83 10.61 14.61 -25.86
N ILE A 84 10.83 14.55 -27.17
CA ILE A 84 11.48 15.64 -27.90
C ILE A 84 10.38 16.63 -28.27
N ASP A 85 10.51 17.88 -27.83
CA ASP A 85 9.58 18.94 -28.24
C ASP A 85 9.76 19.22 -29.74
N PRO A 86 8.72 19.08 -30.57
CA PRO A 86 8.82 19.30 -32.01
C PRO A 86 9.21 20.75 -32.37
N LEU A 87 8.93 21.73 -31.50
CA LEU A 87 9.23 23.14 -31.78
C LEU A 87 10.68 23.51 -31.46
N THR A 88 11.20 23.01 -30.33
CA THR A 88 12.54 23.40 -29.84
C THR A 88 13.61 22.35 -30.07
N GLY A 89 13.24 21.11 -30.40
CA GLY A 89 14.15 19.97 -30.51
C GLY A 89 14.76 19.54 -29.18
N CYS A 90 14.36 20.15 -28.06
CA CYS A 90 14.88 19.84 -26.74
C CYS A 90 14.20 18.61 -26.12
N LEU A 91 14.96 17.80 -25.38
CA LEU A 91 14.42 16.71 -24.57
C LEU A 91 13.72 17.29 -23.33
N ARG A 92 12.44 16.97 -23.14
CA ARG A 92 11.60 17.51 -22.06
C ARG A 92 10.75 16.43 -21.39
N TYR A 93 10.39 16.66 -20.14
CA TYR A 93 9.44 15.80 -19.44
C TYR A 93 8.06 15.83 -20.11
N ARG A 94 7.42 14.67 -20.16
CA ARG A 94 6.09 14.48 -20.72
C ARG A 94 5.06 14.70 -19.62
N THR A 95 4.47 15.89 -19.58
CA THR A 95 3.47 16.28 -18.59
C THR A 95 2.14 16.64 -19.27
N PRO A 96 1.32 15.66 -19.71
CA PRO A 96 0.11 15.93 -20.49
C PRO A 96 -0.99 16.61 -19.65
N TRP A 97 -1.03 16.35 -18.33
CA TRP A 97 -1.94 16.99 -17.38
C TRP A 97 -1.43 18.34 -16.83
N GLY A 98 -0.39 18.89 -17.45
CA GLY A 98 0.23 20.13 -17.01
C GLY A 98 1.45 19.93 -16.11
N ARG A 99 2.19 21.02 -15.93
CA ARG A 99 3.42 21.04 -15.15
C ARG A 99 3.10 20.88 -13.67
N PHE A 100 3.81 19.98 -13.00
CA PHE A 100 3.72 19.79 -11.55
C PHE A 100 5.04 20.12 -10.85
N LEU A 101 5.04 19.99 -9.53
CA LEU A 101 6.14 20.38 -8.65
C LEU A 101 7.48 19.75 -9.07
N HIS A 102 8.58 20.49 -8.92
CA HIS A 102 9.96 20.13 -9.29
C HIS A 102 10.23 19.88 -10.80
N VAL A 103 9.20 19.91 -11.66
CA VAL A 103 9.41 19.88 -13.12
C VAL A 103 9.87 21.27 -13.60
N PRO A 104 10.97 21.38 -14.37
CA PRO A 104 11.45 22.67 -14.89
C PRO A 104 10.45 23.29 -15.89
N PRO A 105 10.41 24.64 -16.00
CA PRO A 105 9.58 25.31 -17.00
C PRO A 105 10.07 25.02 -18.43
N GLN A 106 9.17 25.13 -19.41
CA GLN A 106 9.49 24.87 -20.82
C GLN A 106 10.50 25.87 -21.41
N LEU A 107 10.52 27.08 -20.87
CA LEU A 107 11.39 28.18 -21.29
C LEU A 107 12.17 28.68 -20.06
N PRO A 108 13.37 29.26 -20.26
CA PRO A 108 14.14 29.85 -19.17
C PRO A 108 13.30 30.92 -18.47
N ARG A 109 13.20 30.80 -17.15
CA ARG A 109 12.42 31.68 -16.29
C ARG A 109 13.25 32.06 -15.06
N SER A 110 13.18 33.32 -14.65
CA SER A 110 13.91 33.85 -13.48
C SER A 110 13.20 33.59 -12.15
N ASP A 111 11.94 33.20 -12.18
CA ASP A 111 11.09 32.94 -11.01
C ASP A 111 10.99 31.46 -10.64
N TRP A 112 11.80 30.60 -11.26
CA TRP A 112 11.89 29.19 -10.90
C TRP A 112 13.21 28.90 -10.19
N ALA A 113 13.14 28.58 -8.90
CA ALA A 113 14.29 28.16 -8.10
C ALA A 113 14.56 26.65 -8.28
N ASN A 114 15.83 26.27 -8.37
CA ASN A 114 16.30 24.89 -8.50
C ASN A 114 17.11 24.41 -7.27
N ASP A 115 16.88 25.05 -6.12
CA ASP A 115 17.58 24.83 -4.85
C ASP A 115 16.94 23.73 -3.97
N PHE A 116 15.86 23.11 -4.44
CA PHE A 116 15.17 21.98 -3.78
C PHE A 116 15.98 20.66 -3.78
N GLY A 117 17.16 20.64 -4.41
CA GLY A 117 18.03 19.47 -4.45
C GLY A 117 17.52 18.41 -5.42
N LYS A 118 16.94 17.32 -4.88
CA LYS A 118 16.39 16.23 -5.70
C LYS A 118 14.89 16.42 -5.90
N PRO A 119 14.35 16.16 -7.11
CA PRO A 119 12.91 16.10 -7.32
C PRO A 119 12.23 15.12 -6.36
N TRP A 120 10.93 15.29 -6.14
CA TRP A 120 10.22 14.53 -5.10
C TRP A 120 10.10 13.05 -5.45
N TRP A 121 10.09 12.73 -6.75
CA TRP A 121 10.08 11.36 -7.26
C TRP A 121 11.46 10.68 -7.25
N GLN A 122 12.53 11.42 -6.90
CA GLN A 122 13.89 10.89 -6.87
C GLN A 122 14.36 10.66 -5.44
N GLY A 123 14.46 9.38 -5.06
CA GLY A 123 14.97 8.92 -3.78
C GLY A 123 13.90 8.25 -2.92
N SER A 124 14.27 7.91 -1.69
CA SER A 124 13.41 7.18 -0.73
C SER A 124 12.82 8.06 0.36
N ARG A 125 12.86 9.40 0.21
CA ARG A 125 12.42 10.36 1.25
C ARG A 125 10.95 10.18 1.62
N TYR A 126 10.12 9.86 0.62
CA TYR A 126 8.66 9.75 0.77
C TYR A 126 8.19 8.30 0.69
N GLU A 127 9.09 7.32 0.57
CA GLU A 127 8.73 5.92 0.38
C GLU A 127 8.26 5.32 1.72
N VAL A 128 7.05 4.75 1.73
CA VAL A 128 6.46 4.10 2.92
C VAL A 128 6.47 2.58 2.81
N GLY A 129 6.48 2.03 1.60
CA GLY A 129 6.55 0.60 1.36
C GLY A 129 6.26 0.25 -0.09
N ARG A 130 5.86 -1.00 -0.32
CA ARG A 130 5.64 -1.58 -1.66
C ARG A 130 4.16 -1.81 -1.93
N LEU A 131 3.76 -1.61 -3.18
CA LEU A 131 2.41 -1.93 -3.62
C LEU A 131 2.32 -3.43 -3.90
N SER A 132 1.29 -4.07 -3.36
CA SER A 132 1.00 -5.48 -3.62
C SER A 132 0.61 -5.67 -5.09
N ALA A 133 1.37 -6.49 -5.82
CA ALA A 133 1.13 -6.73 -7.24
C ALA A 133 -0.13 -7.56 -7.51
N LYS A 134 -0.41 -8.52 -6.62
CA LYS A 134 -1.64 -9.32 -6.62
C LYS A 134 -2.30 -9.18 -5.25
N THR A 135 -3.59 -8.88 -5.27
CA THR A 135 -4.42 -8.84 -4.06
C THR A 135 -5.47 -9.92 -4.13
N ARG A 136 -5.88 -10.41 -2.96
CA ARG A 136 -6.93 -11.41 -2.84
C ARG A 136 -7.75 -11.14 -1.59
N THR A 137 -8.96 -11.69 -1.57
CA THR A 137 -9.85 -11.55 -0.43
C THR A 137 -9.72 -12.75 0.50
N ILE A 138 -9.72 -12.48 1.80
CA ILE A 138 -9.76 -13.50 2.85
C ILE A 138 -10.89 -13.17 3.82
N ARG A 139 -11.45 -14.19 4.45
CA ARG A 139 -12.44 -14.03 5.52
C ARG A 139 -11.80 -14.38 6.85
N ILE A 140 -11.95 -13.51 7.83
CA ILE A 140 -11.50 -13.75 9.20
C ILE A 140 -12.73 -13.95 10.07
N ILE A 141 -12.86 -15.14 10.66
CA ILE A 141 -13.99 -15.54 11.49
C ILE A 141 -13.51 -15.71 12.92
N ASN A 142 -14.05 -14.90 13.82
CA ASN A 142 -13.87 -15.10 15.24
C ASN A 142 -14.80 -16.21 15.72
N THR A 143 -14.24 -17.36 16.14
CA THR A 143 -15.03 -18.52 16.54
C THR A 143 -15.74 -18.33 17.88
N LEU A 144 -15.30 -17.38 18.70
CA LEU A 144 -15.91 -17.08 19.99
C LEU A 144 -17.16 -16.19 19.84
N THR A 145 -17.08 -15.17 18.98
CA THR A 145 -18.17 -14.19 18.78
C THR A 145 -19.02 -14.46 17.54
N SER A 146 -18.61 -15.41 16.69
CA SER A 146 -19.18 -15.69 15.36
C SER A 146 -19.17 -14.49 14.41
N GLN A 147 -18.34 -13.48 14.69
CA GLN A 147 -18.18 -12.32 13.81
C GLN A 147 -17.26 -12.65 12.65
N GLU A 148 -17.64 -12.18 11.47
CA GLU A 148 -16.92 -12.38 10.22
C GLU A 148 -16.56 -11.04 9.59
N HIS A 149 -15.31 -10.92 9.15
CA HIS A 149 -14.81 -9.76 8.42
C HIS A 149 -14.05 -10.19 7.19
N THR A 150 -14.36 -9.59 6.05
CA THR A 150 -13.62 -9.78 4.81
C THR A 150 -12.51 -8.74 4.71
N LEU A 151 -11.28 -9.18 4.47
CA LEU A 151 -10.14 -8.30 4.22
C LEU A 151 -9.58 -8.55 2.82
N GLU A 152 -9.19 -7.47 2.16
CA GLU A 152 -8.33 -7.54 0.98
C GLU A 152 -6.87 -7.50 1.44
N VAL A 153 -6.09 -8.49 1.02
CA VAL A 153 -4.69 -8.71 1.42
C VAL A 153 -3.81 -8.93 0.20
N GLY A 154 -2.54 -8.58 0.30
CA GLY A 154 -1.53 -8.85 -0.72
C GLY A 154 -1.02 -10.30 -0.67
N ALA A 155 -0.66 -10.88 -1.81
CA ALA A 155 -0.08 -12.23 -1.84
C ALA A 155 1.25 -12.33 -1.06
N LEU A 156 2.03 -11.25 -1.02
CA LEU A 156 3.33 -11.18 -0.36
C LEU A 156 3.26 -10.73 1.12
N GLU A 157 2.05 -10.43 1.62
CA GLU A 157 1.87 -10.03 3.01
C GLU A 157 2.09 -11.24 3.94
N SER A 158 2.83 -11.04 5.03
CA SER A 158 2.90 -12.03 6.10
C SER A 158 1.63 -11.99 6.96
N LEU A 159 1.35 -13.06 7.69
CA LEU A 159 0.22 -13.08 8.61
C LEU A 159 0.29 -12.01 9.71
N TRP A 160 1.48 -11.53 10.08
CA TRP A 160 1.63 -10.35 10.94
C TRP A 160 1.06 -9.07 10.31
N GLU A 161 1.30 -8.84 9.02
CA GLU A 161 0.76 -7.67 8.29
C GLU A 161 -0.76 -7.76 8.17
N ILE A 162 -1.28 -8.97 7.91
CA ILE A 162 -2.72 -9.27 7.86
C ILE A 162 -3.36 -9.05 9.24
N LEU A 163 -2.74 -9.54 10.30
CA LEU A 163 -3.19 -9.29 11.68
C LEU A 163 -3.23 -7.79 11.97
N HIS A 164 -2.20 -7.04 11.59
CA HIS A 164 -2.18 -5.59 11.77
C HIS A 164 -3.35 -4.88 11.05
N ARG A 165 -3.73 -5.36 9.86
CA ARG A 165 -4.92 -4.91 9.12
C ARG A 165 -6.22 -5.24 9.85
N TYR A 166 -6.25 -6.34 10.61
CA TYR A 166 -7.42 -6.79 11.36
C TYR A 166 -7.57 -6.16 12.76
N LEU A 167 -6.50 -5.62 13.35
CA LEU A 167 -6.50 -5.01 14.69
C LEU A 167 -7.60 -3.95 14.93
N PRO A 168 -8.00 -3.11 13.95
CA PRO A 168 -9.12 -2.16 14.15
C PRO A 168 -10.46 -2.84 14.46
N TYR A 169 -10.68 -4.07 13.99
CA TYR A 169 -11.90 -4.85 14.26
C TYR A 169 -11.81 -5.60 15.60
N ASN A 170 -10.62 -6.07 15.96
CA ASN A 170 -10.35 -6.72 17.24
C ASN A 170 -8.94 -6.39 17.75
N ALA A 171 -8.86 -5.48 18.70
CA ALA A 171 -7.59 -5.01 19.28
C ALA A 171 -6.80 -6.13 19.99
N HIS A 172 -7.46 -7.21 20.39
CA HIS A 172 -6.86 -8.35 21.07
C HIS A 172 -6.53 -9.51 20.11
N ALA A 173 -6.68 -9.33 18.79
CA ALA A 173 -6.46 -10.41 17.82
C ALA A 173 -5.04 -11.00 17.85
N ALA A 174 -4.06 -10.29 18.40
CA ALA A 174 -2.70 -10.79 18.60
C ALA A 174 -2.59 -11.91 19.67
N SER A 175 -3.58 -12.02 20.55
CA SER A 175 -3.68 -13.07 21.55
C SER A 175 -4.39 -14.33 21.04
N TYR A 176 -5.02 -14.27 19.86
CA TYR A 176 -5.77 -15.38 19.30
C TYR A 176 -4.85 -16.33 18.53
N THR A 177 -5.20 -17.60 18.50
CA THR A 177 -4.55 -18.58 17.61
C THR A 177 -5.24 -18.56 16.25
N TRP A 178 -4.46 -18.28 15.20
CA TRP A 178 -4.92 -18.29 13.81
C TRP A 178 -4.85 -19.70 13.23
N LYS A 179 -5.94 -20.18 12.64
CA LYS A 179 -6.01 -21.51 12.04
C LYS A 179 -6.66 -21.50 10.66
N TYR A 180 -6.22 -22.42 9.81
CA TYR A 180 -6.84 -22.74 8.54
C TYR A 180 -6.98 -24.26 8.43
N GLU A 181 -8.17 -24.76 8.10
CA GLU A 181 -8.47 -26.21 8.01
C GLU A 181 -7.99 -27.04 9.22
N GLY A 182 -8.07 -26.45 10.43
CA GLY A 182 -7.65 -27.11 11.67
C GLY A 182 -6.14 -27.10 11.95
N LYS A 183 -5.31 -26.58 11.04
CA LYS A 183 -3.86 -26.39 11.24
C LYS A 183 -3.59 -24.98 11.78
N ASN A 184 -2.62 -24.88 12.70
CA ASN A 184 -2.15 -23.59 13.18
C ASN A 184 -1.29 -22.92 12.10
N LEU A 185 -1.53 -21.63 11.88
CA LEU A 185 -0.78 -20.85 10.93
C LEU A 185 0.49 -20.29 11.57
N ASN A 186 1.57 -20.22 10.79
CA ASN A 186 2.79 -19.53 11.18
C ASN A 186 2.68 -18.04 10.81
N MET A 187 2.82 -17.16 11.79
CA MET A 187 2.58 -15.72 11.63
C MET A 187 3.66 -15.01 10.80
N ASP A 188 4.87 -15.57 10.73
CA ASP A 188 5.97 -15.01 9.94
C ASP A 188 5.87 -15.36 8.44
N ASP A 189 5.12 -16.41 8.12
CA ASP A 189 4.98 -16.94 6.78
C ASP A 189 3.87 -16.21 6.00
N THR A 190 3.97 -16.23 4.67
CA THR A 190 2.89 -15.75 3.81
C THR A 190 1.71 -16.73 3.85
N LEU A 191 0.57 -16.31 3.30
CA LEU A 191 -0.56 -17.21 3.23
C LEU A 191 -0.29 -18.42 2.31
N GLU A 192 0.46 -18.27 1.21
CA GLU A 192 0.83 -19.39 0.33
C GLU A 192 1.76 -20.38 1.04
N ASP A 193 2.76 -19.88 1.78
CA ASP A 193 3.68 -20.69 2.58
C ASP A 193 2.94 -21.49 3.67
N ASN A 194 1.84 -20.93 4.18
CA ASN A 194 0.93 -21.60 5.11
C ASN A 194 -0.01 -22.62 4.44
N GLY A 195 0.11 -22.83 3.12
CA GLY A 195 -0.68 -23.77 2.34
C GLY A 195 -2.06 -23.24 1.91
N ILE A 196 -2.26 -21.91 1.96
CA ILE A 196 -3.48 -21.25 1.48
C ILE A 196 -3.19 -20.72 0.07
N TRP A 197 -3.39 -21.59 -0.90
CA TRP A 197 -3.13 -21.30 -2.31
C TRP A 197 -4.10 -20.28 -2.87
N ASP A 198 -3.65 -19.57 -3.90
CA ASP A 198 -4.48 -18.64 -4.65
C ASP A 198 -5.15 -19.37 -5.81
N GLU A 199 -6.46 -19.59 -5.69
CA GLU A 199 -7.26 -20.35 -6.65
C GLU A 199 -7.98 -19.44 -7.67
N GLU A 200 -7.77 -18.12 -7.61
CA GLU A 200 -8.46 -17.15 -8.47
C GLU A 200 -8.30 -17.46 -9.96
N GLU A 201 -7.07 -17.78 -10.41
CA GLU A 201 -6.81 -18.12 -11.82
C GLU A 201 -7.49 -19.43 -12.27
N GLU A 202 -7.59 -20.41 -11.36
CA GLU A 202 -8.28 -21.66 -11.63
C GLU A 202 -9.80 -21.45 -11.71
N LEU A 203 -10.36 -20.67 -10.78
CA LEU A 203 -11.78 -20.32 -10.75
C LEU A 203 -12.20 -19.53 -11.99
N ASP A 204 -11.40 -18.54 -12.39
CA ASP A 204 -11.60 -17.76 -13.60
C ASP A 204 -11.60 -18.65 -14.85
N SER A 205 -10.69 -19.64 -14.91
CA SER A 205 -10.64 -20.59 -16.01
C SER A 205 -11.86 -21.52 -16.08
N LEU A 206 -12.50 -21.77 -14.94
CA LEU A 206 -13.66 -22.64 -14.79
C LEU A 206 -14.99 -21.88 -14.85
N ASP A 207 -14.97 -20.56 -15.08
CA ASP A 207 -16.15 -19.67 -15.09
C ASP A 207 -16.97 -19.78 -13.78
N VAL A 208 -16.27 -20.02 -12.67
CA VAL A 208 -16.85 -20.04 -11.32
C VAL A 208 -16.72 -18.64 -10.75
N ASP A 209 -17.81 -18.09 -10.23
CA ASP A 209 -17.81 -16.79 -9.56
C ASP A 209 -16.81 -16.79 -8.41
N SER A 210 -15.80 -15.92 -8.50
CA SER A 210 -14.69 -15.78 -7.55
C SER A 210 -15.13 -15.47 -6.12
N THR A 211 -16.37 -15.02 -5.94
CA THR A 211 -16.97 -14.81 -4.61
C THR A 211 -17.39 -16.11 -3.89
N HIS A 212 -17.50 -17.23 -4.60
CA HIS A 212 -17.96 -18.50 -4.01
C HIS A 212 -16.89 -19.21 -3.20
N HIS A 213 -15.60 -18.94 -3.45
CA HIS A 213 -14.50 -19.61 -2.76
C HIS A 213 -13.51 -18.62 -2.15
N THR A 214 -13.97 -17.88 -1.14
CA THR A 214 -13.08 -17.03 -0.33
C THR A 214 -12.54 -17.83 0.86
N PRO A 215 -11.22 -18.00 1.01
CA PRO A 215 -10.64 -18.77 2.11
C PRO A 215 -10.96 -18.13 3.46
N ALA A 216 -11.32 -18.98 4.44
CA ALA A 216 -11.71 -18.55 5.78
C ALA A 216 -10.65 -18.92 6.83
N LEU A 217 -10.08 -17.89 7.46
CA LEU A 217 -9.19 -17.99 8.60
C LEU A 217 -9.98 -17.95 9.90
N LEU A 218 -9.75 -18.92 10.77
CA LEU A 218 -10.44 -19.06 12.04
C LEU A 218 -9.58 -18.52 13.17
N LEU A 219 -10.14 -17.60 13.96
CA LEU A 219 -9.51 -17.08 15.18
C LEU A 219 -10.07 -17.80 16.40
N TYR A 220 -9.20 -18.54 17.08
CA TYR A 220 -9.50 -19.19 18.35
C TYR A 220 -8.99 -18.34 19.50
N PHE A 221 -9.90 -17.93 20.37
CA PHE A 221 -9.54 -17.23 21.59
C PHE A 221 -8.67 -18.12 22.48
N ASN A 222 -7.52 -17.59 22.91
CA ASN A 222 -6.72 -18.19 23.96
C ASN A 222 -7.08 -17.47 25.26
N ASP A 223 -7.28 -18.21 26.35
CA ASP A 223 -7.56 -17.62 27.66
C ASP A 223 -6.25 -17.04 28.24
N ASP A 224 -5.89 -15.84 27.80
CA ASP A 224 -4.79 -15.05 28.36
C ASP A 224 -5.27 -13.85 29.18
N LEU A 225 -4.66 -13.69 30.35
CA LEU A 225 -4.85 -12.54 31.24
C LEU A 225 -4.10 -11.31 30.71
N THR A 226 -4.27 -10.95 29.43
CA THR A 226 -3.74 -9.67 28.92
C THR A 226 -4.64 -8.53 29.43
N GLU A 227 -4.25 -7.92 30.56
CA GLU A 227 -4.92 -6.74 31.12
C GLU A 227 -4.69 -5.48 30.27
N LEU A 228 -5.68 -4.57 30.33
CA LEU A 228 -5.88 -3.33 29.55
C LEU A 228 -4.74 -2.30 29.63
#